data_AF-A0A409W833-F1
#
_entry.id   AF-A0A409W833-F1
#
_cell.length_a   1.000
_cell.length_b   1.000
_cell.length_c   1.000
_cell.angle_alpha   90.00
_cell.angle_beta   90.00
_cell.angle_gamma   90.00
#
_symmetry.space_group_name_H-M   'P 1'
#
loop_
_entity.id
_entity.type
_entity.pdbx_description
1 polymer ?
#
loop_
_entity_poly.entity_id
_entity_poly.type
_entity_poly.pdbx_seq_one_letter_code
_entity_poly.pdbx_strand_id
1 'polypeptide(L)'
;MFSPFALLAVLGLFASQVLAFNVTIGDPAKNVTLTDLLKFSSSDALTSCNDLCTLAQTNVNNCNDDPTCICSSSTADSIVNCETCLFHFLIAKNEKMPDSLTGSNPVVTGYAASCKSANHTLLANQSALTLPDNWDGPFVAVLPAGGAAVTVIIGAFLGFSALMILSNLE
;
A
#
# COMPACT_ATOMS: atom_id res chain seq x y z
N MET A 1 38.93 37.05 -16.79
CA MET A 1 37.67 37.83 -16.81
C MET A 1 36.52 36.83 -16.73
N PHE A 2 35.96 36.61 -15.54
CA PHE A 2 34.84 35.68 -15.36
C PHE A 2 33.55 36.39 -15.78
N SER A 3 32.86 35.84 -16.79
CA SER A 3 31.63 36.44 -17.32
C SER A 3 30.51 36.32 -16.29
N PRO A 4 29.88 37.43 -15.85
CA PRO A 4 28.77 37.40 -14.90
C PRO A 4 27.54 36.64 -15.44
N PHE A 5 27.45 36.47 -16.77
CA PHE A 5 26.41 35.69 -17.44
C PHE A 5 26.49 34.20 -17.13
N ALA A 6 27.69 33.65 -16.95
CA ALA A 6 27.88 32.23 -16.64
C ALA A 6 27.43 31.90 -15.21
N LEU A 7 27.62 32.82 -14.27
CA LEU A 7 27.22 32.65 -12.86
C LEU A 7 25.69 32.67 -12.71
N LEU A 8 25.01 33.53 -13.47
CA LEU A 8 23.54 33.63 -13.49
C LEU A 8 22.87 32.39 -14.11
N ALA A 9 23.46 31.81 -15.15
CA ALA A 9 22.95 30.58 -15.76
C ALA A 9 23.08 29.36 -14.81
N VAL A 10 24.17 29.27 -14.05
CA VAL A 10 24.38 28.20 -13.06
C VAL A 10 23.42 28.35 -11.88
N LEU A 11 23.18 29.56 -11.37
CA LEU A 11 22.21 29.81 -10.30
C LEU A 11 20.76 29.50 -10.73
N GLY A 12 20.41 29.75 -12.00
CA GLY A 12 19.11 29.37 -12.57
C GLY A 12 18.88 27.85 -12.63
N LEU A 13 19.92 27.07 -12.91
CA LEU A 13 19.88 25.60 -12.92
C LEU A 13 19.75 24.97 -11.52
N PHE A 14 20.17 25.67 -10.47
CA PHE A 14 19.98 25.23 -9.09
C PHE A 14 18.62 25.65 -8.50
N ALA A 15 18.01 26.74 -9.02
CA ALA A 15 16.69 27.19 -8.59
C ALA A 15 15.54 26.25 -9.05
N SER A 16 15.76 25.43 -10.09
CA SER A 16 14.76 24.47 -10.58
C SER A 16 14.67 23.18 -9.77
N GLN A 17 15.48 23.00 -8.71
CA GLN A 17 15.45 21.78 -7.87
C GLN A 17 14.47 21.86 -6.69
N VAL A 18 13.64 22.91 -6.61
CA VAL A 18 12.77 23.18 -5.44
C VAL A 18 11.30 22.80 -5.67
N LEU A 19 10.91 22.35 -6.87
CA LEU A 19 9.50 22.10 -7.23
C LEU A 19 9.24 20.63 -7.59
N ALA A 20 9.87 19.67 -6.91
CA ALA A 20 9.47 18.27 -7.03
C ALA A 20 8.98 17.78 -5.67
N PHE A 21 7.70 17.42 -5.57
CA PHE A 21 7.16 16.85 -4.34
C PHE A 21 7.75 15.46 -4.15
N ASN A 22 8.57 15.31 -3.11
CA ASN A 22 9.24 14.06 -2.79
C ASN A 22 8.46 13.30 -1.72
N VAL A 23 8.19 12.03 -2.01
CA VAL A 23 7.62 11.08 -1.07
C VAL A 23 8.73 10.25 -0.44
N THR A 24 8.81 10.27 0.88
CA THR A 24 9.73 9.43 1.65
C THR A 24 9.07 8.08 1.92
N ILE A 25 9.59 7.00 1.34
CA ILE A 25 9.07 5.64 1.53
C ILE A 25 10.10 4.78 2.27
N GLY A 26 9.69 4.18 3.40
CA GLY A 26 10.46 3.17 4.13
C GLY A 26 11.71 3.67 4.89
N ASP A 27 12.48 2.73 5.43
CA ASP A 27 13.78 2.96 6.10
C ASP A 27 14.80 1.96 5.52
N PRO A 28 15.93 2.39 4.91
CA PRO A 28 16.35 3.78 4.72
C PRO A 28 15.40 4.56 3.78
N ALA A 29 15.06 5.78 4.18
CA ALA A 29 14.13 6.66 3.47
C ALA A 29 14.54 6.86 2.01
N LYS A 30 13.83 6.18 1.11
CA LYS A 30 14.00 6.39 -0.32
C LYS A 30 13.11 7.55 -0.73
N ASN A 31 13.74 8.66 -1.11
CA ASN A 31 13.04 9.80 -1.72
C ASN A 31 12.66 9.41 -3.14
N VAL A 32 11.37 9.29 -3.40
CA VAL A 32 10.82 8.99 -4.73
C VAL A 32 9.97 10.18 -5.15
N THR A 33 10.14 10.64 -6.38
CA THR A 33 9.28 11.69 -6.97
C THR A 33 7.87 11.13 -7.15
N LEU A 34 6.83 11.96 -7.04
CA LEU A 34 5.44 11.47 -7.20
C LEU A 34 5.20 10.79 -8.55
N THR A 35 5.89 11.25 -9.60
CA THR A 35 5.78 10.67 -10.94
C THR A 35 6.46 9.32 -11.08
N ASP A 36 7.51 9.04 -10.31
CA ASP A 36 8.14 7.73 -10.24
C ASP A 36 7.40 6.78 -9.29
N LEU A 37 6.65 7.31 -8.33
CA LEU A 37 5.80 6.53 -7.42
C LEU A 37 4.65 5.81 -8.15
N LEU A 38 4.17 6.41 -9.25
CA LEU A 38 3.12 5.88 -10.12
C LEU A 38 3.66 5.12 -11.34
N LYS A 39 4.98 4.95 -11.47
CA LYS A 39 5.58 4.11 -12.52
C LYS A 39 5.68 2.68 -12.03
N PHE A 40 4.58 1.96 -12.16
CA PHE A 40 4.56 0.53 -11.90
C PHE A 40 5.20 -0.22 -13.07
N SER A 41 5.95 -1.29 -12.77
CA SER A 41 6.37 -2.22 -13.82
C SER A 41 5.12 -2.88 -14.44
N SER A 42 5.18 -3.16 -15.75
CA SER A 42 4.05 -3.77 -16.47
C SER A 42 3.68 -5.10 -15.80
N SER A 43 2.55 -5.11 -15.12
CA SER A 43 1.99 -6.25 -14.41
C SER A 43 0.52 -6.41 -14.79
N ASP A 44 -0.02 -7.62 -14.66
CA ASP A 44 -1.44 -7.88 -14.95
C ASP A 44 -2.37 -7.07 -14.02
N ALA A 45 -1.87 -6.72 -12.83
CA ALA A 45 -2.52 -5.81 -11.89
C ALA A 45 -2.67 -4.41 -12.50
N LEU A 46 -1.62 -3.89 -13.15
CA LEU A 46 -1.67 -2.57 -13.79
C LEU A 46 -2.66 -2.56 -14.95
N THR A 47 -2.71 -3.62 -15.76
CA THR A 47 -3.70 -3.74 -16.85
C THR A 47 -5.13 -3.70 -16.32
N SER A 48 -5.38 -4.34 -15.17
CA SER A 48 -6.72 -4.40 -14.56
C SER A 48 -7.12 -3.11 -13.84
N CYS A 49 -6.15 -2.36 -13.31
CA CYS A 49 -6.35 -1.12 -12.54
C CYS A 49 -5.97 0.14 -13.33
N ASN A 50 -5.73 0.02 -14.64
CA ASN A 50 -5.15 1.07 -15.46
C ASN A 50 -5.98 2.37 -15.43
N ASP A 51 -7.31 2.27 -15.45
CA ASP A 51 -8.18 3.44 -15.47
C ASP A 51 -8.06 4.27 -14.17
N LEU A 52 -7.94 3.59 -13.02
CA LEU A 52 -7.75 4.26 -11.72
C LEU A 52 -6.35 4.89 -11.61
N CYS A 53 -5.33 4.17 -12.09
CA CYS A 53 -3.96 4.64 -12.01
C CYS A 53 -3.63 5.76 -13.01
N THR A 54 -4.21 5.72 -14.21
CA THR A 54 -4.12 6.82 -15.19
C THR A 54 -4.87 8.06 -14.72
N LEU A 55 -6.02 7.90 -14.03
CA LEU A 55 -6.71 9.01 -13.39
C LEU A 55 -5.86 9.63 -12.27
N ALA A 56 -5.27 8.82 -11.39
CA ALA A 56 -4.37 9.28 -10.35
C ALA A 56 -3.18 10.04 -10.93
N GLN A 57 -2.54 9.50 -11.96
CA GLN A 57 -1.42 10.14 -12.65
C GLN A 57 -1.84 11.45 -13.32
N THR A 58 -3.02 11.50 -13.92
CA THR A 58 -3.57 12.75 -14.49
C THR A 58 -3.79 13.80 -13.42
N ASN A 59 -4.39 13.43 -12.29
CA ASN A 59 -4.63 14.36 -11.17
C ASN A 59 -3.33 14.90 -10.57
N VAL A 60 -2.32 14.05 -10.43
CA VAL A 60 -0.98 14.44 -9.98
C VAL A 60 -0.30 15.37 -10.98
N ASN A 61 -0.32 15.05 -12.27
CA ASN A 61 0.29 15.88 -13.31
C ASN A 61 -0.39 17.25 -13.42
N ASN A 62 -1.72 17.30 -13.24
CA ASN A 62 -2.48 18.54 -13.24
C ASN A 62 -2.14 19.45 -12.05
N CYS A 63 -1.61 18.89 -10.96
CA CYS A 63 -1.20 19.65 -9.79
C CYS A 63 0.17 20.32 -9.93
N ASN A 64 0.96 20.00 -10.97
CA ASN A 64 2.25 20.64 -11.26
C ASN A 64 3.14 20.86 -10.03
N ASP A 65 3.29 19.80 -9.22
CA ASP A 65 4.07 19.77 -7.97
C ASP A 65 3.62 20.73 -6.85
N ASP A 66 2.42 21.31 -6.96
CA ASP A 66 1.83 22.11 -5.88
C ASP A 66 1.39 21.20 -4.72
N PRO A 67 1.99 21.33 -3.51
CA PRO A 67 1.64 20.49 -2.36
C PRO A 67 0.17 20.62 -1.95
N THR A 68 -0.46 21.78 -2.18
CA THR A 68 -1.87 22.00 -1.80
C THR A 68 -2.83 21.21 -2.70
N CYS A 69 -2.50 21.10 -3.99
CA CYS A 69 -3.27 20.33 -4.95
C CYS A 69 -2.97 18.83 -4.81
N ILE A 70 -1.69 18.47 -4.65
CA ILE A 70 -1.27 17.07 -4.48
C ILE A 70 -1.88 16.46 -3.23
N CYS A 71 -1.93 17.20 -2.12
CA CYS A 71 -2.49 16.74 -0.85
C CYS A 71 -3.98 17.06 -0.67
N SER A 72 -4.67 17.45 -1.75
CA SER A 72 -6.12 17.57 -1.74
C SER A 72 -6.77 16.19 -1.59
N SER A 73 -7.96 16.16 -0.97
CA SER A 73 -8.69 14.90 -0.75
C SER A 73 -8.95 14.15 -2.05
N SER A 74 -9.30 14.84 -3.14
CA SER A 74 -9.55 14.21 -4.43
C SER A 74 -8.33 13.52 -5.03
N THR A 75 -7.15 14.14 -4.92
CA THR A 75 -5.91 13.58 -5.44
C THR A 75 -5.45 12.41 -4.56
N ALA A 76 -5.53 12.56 -3.23
CA ALA A 76 -5.24 11.50 -2.28
C ALA A 76 -6.15 10.28 -2.50
N ASP A 77 -7.46 10.48 -2.65
CA ASP A 77 -8.42 9.41 -2.94
C ASP A 77 -8.08 8.68 -4.24
N SER A 78 -7.68 9.42 -5.28
CA SER A 78 -7.31 8.83 -6.56
C SER A 78 -6.08 7.92 -6.44
N ILE A 79 -5.05 8.37 -5.71
CA ILE A 79 -3.83 7.59 -5.48
C ILE A 79 -4.15 6.34 -4.65
N VAL A 80 -4.88 6.50 -3.54
CA VAL A 80 -5.23 5.38 -2.67
C VAL A 80 -6.14 4.37 -3.39
N ASN A 81 -7.06 4.83 -4.25
CA ASN A 81 -7.90 3.93 -5.03
C ASN A 81 -7.10 3.12 -6.07
N CYS A 82 -6.13 3.72 -6.75
CA CYS A 82 -5.21 3.00 -7.64
C CYS A 82 -4.44 1.92 -6.85
N GLU A 83 -3.80 2.31 -5.74
CA GLU A 83 -3.03 1.39 -4.89
C GLU A 83 -3.91 0.28 -4.28
N THR A 84 -5.14 0.61 -3.87
CA THR A 84 -6.12 -0.35 -3.34
C THR A 84 -6.53 -1.36 -4.39
N CYS A 85 -6.78 -0.92 -5.63
CA CYS A 85 -7.09 -1.83 -6.73
C CYS A 85 -5.93 -2.79 -7.00
N LEU A 86 -4.69 -2.28 -7.06
CA LEU A 86 -3.50 -3.10 -7.25
C LEU A 86 -3.33 -4.12 -6.13
N PHE A 87 -3.53 -3.69 -4.88
CA PHE A 87 -3.47 -4.56 -3.71
C PHE A 87 -4.56 -5.64 -3.72
N HIS A 88 -5.79 -5.29 -4.07
CA HIS A 88 -6.91 -6.24 -4.19
C HIS A 88 -6.64 -7.27 -5.29
N PHE A 89 -6.06 -6.85 -6.42
CA PHE A 89 -5.67 -7.78 -7.47
C PHE A 89 -4.61 -8.78 -6.99
N LEU A 90 -3.57 -8.30 -6.31
CA LEU A 90 -2.50 -9.17 -5.76
C LEU A 90 -3.06 -10.18 -4.75
N ILE A 91 -3.99 -9.75 -3.89
CA ILE A 91 -4.69 -10.63 -2.96
C ILE A 91 -5.52 -11.68 -3.72
N ALA A 92 -6.31 -11.26 -4.70
CA ALA A 92 -7.21 -12.16 -5.45
C ALA A 92 -6.44 -13.22 -6.25
N LYS A 93 -5.25 -12.88 -6.75
CA LYS A 93 -4.36 -13.81 -7.46
C LYS A 93 -3.42 -14.59 -6.54
N ASN A 94 -3.35 -14.22 -5.26
CA ASN A 94 -2.35 -14.72 -4.31
C ASN A 94 -0.92 -14.61 -4.89
N GLU A 95 -0.65 -13.48 -5.54
CA GLU A 95 0.63 -13.21 -6.18
C GLU A 95 1.51 -12.36 -5.29
N LYS A 96 2.81 -12.62 -5.34
CA LYS A 96 3.79 -11.76 -4.69
C LYS A 96 3.83 -10.43 -5.44
N MET A 97 3.87 -9.35 -4.67
CA MET A 97 4.09 -8.01 -5.18
C MET A 97 5.33 -7.96 -6.11
N PRO A 98 5.16 -7.58 -7.40
CA PRO A 98 6.25 -7.60 -8.39
C PRO A 98 7.26 -6.47 -8.18
N ASP A 99 6.82 -5.34 -7.61
CA ASP A 99 7.65 -4.20 -7.23
C ASP A 99 7.18 -3.64 -5.89
N SER A 100 8.11 -3.21 -5.05
CA SER A 100 7.90 -2.58 -3.73
C SER A 100 6.91 -1.41 -3.70
N LEU A 101 6.63 -0.83 -4.87
CA LEU A 101 5.70 0.29 -5.03
C LEU A 101 4.25 -0.14 -5.32
N THR A 102 4.03 -1.33 -5.88
CA THR A 102 2.72 -1.76 -6.39
C THR A 102 1.81 -2.28 -5.28
N GLY A 103 0.73 -1.58 -4.93
CA GLY A 103 -0.23 -2.02 -3.92
C GLY A 103 0.38 -2.03 -2.51
N SER A 104 1.16 -0.99 -2.18
CA SER A 104 2.06 -0.97 -1.04
C SER A 104 1.62 0.02 0.05
N ASN A 105 1.31 -0.48 1.25
CA ASN A 105 0.90 0.38 2.36
C ASN A 105 2.01 1.37 2.82
N PRO A 106 3.31 0.98 2.82
CA PRO A 106 4.40 1.93 3.04
C PRO A 106 4.41 3.12 2.07
N VAL A 107 3.97 2.93 0.82
CA VAL A 107 3.88 4.01 -0.18
C VAL A 107 2.80 5.01 0.21
N VAL A 108 1.60 4.53 0.52
CA VAL A 108 0.47 5.37 0.96
C VAL A 108 0.79 6.09 2.27
N THR A 109 1.44 5.38 3.20
CA THR A 109 1.89 5.96 4.48
C THR A 109 2.96 7.04 4.27
N GLY A 110 3.91 6.79 3.37
CA GLY A 110 4.94 7.77 2.98
C GLY A 110 4.32 9.01 2.35
N TYR A 111 3.35 8.84 1.45
CA TYR A 111 2.61 9.94 0.84
C TYR A 111 1.86 10.77 1.89
N ALA A 112 1.16 10.13 2.83
CA ALA A 112 0.50 10.81 3.92
C ALA A 112 1.49 11.57 4.83
N ALA A 113 2.68 11.02 5.08
CA ALA A 113 3.73 11.68 5.85
C ALA A 113 4.29 12.92 5.11
N SER A 114 4.47 12.85 3.80
CA SER A 114 4.87 14.00 2.98
C SER A 114 3.79 15.08 2.97
N CYS A 115 2.51 14.71 2.87
CA CYS A 115 1.41 15.67 2.98
C CYS A 115 1.33 16.33 4.36
N LYS A 116 1.55 15.56 5.42
CA LYS A 116 1.66 16.10 6.78
C LYS A 116 2.81 17.10 6.92
N SER A 117 3.94 16.83 6.26
CA SER A 117 5.10 17.74 6.24
C SER A 117 4.82 19.03 5.47
N ALA A 118 3.86 19.00 4.53
CA ALA A 118 3.32 20.17 3.84
C ALA A 118 2.14 20.85 4.57
N ASN A 119 1.89 20.53 5.85
CA ASN A 119 0.75 21.01 6.65
C ASN A 119 -0.65 20.57 6.18
N HIS A 120 -0.75 19.48 5.42
CA HIS A 120 -2.02 18.86 5.04
C HIS A 120 -2.22 17.55 5.79
N THR A 121 -3.36 17.42 6.47
CA THR A 121 -3.74 16.18 7.18
C THR A 121 -4.74 15.41 6.35
N LEU A 122 -4.35 14.21 5.92
CA LEU A 122 -5.22 13.28 5.22
C LEU A 122 -6.06 12.49 6.24
N LEU A 123 -7.24 12.08 5.80
CA LEU A 123 -8.12 11.21 6.58
C LEU A 123 -7.55 9.79 6.66
N ALA A 124 -7.99 9.00 7.63
CA ALA A 124 -7.49 7.64 7.83
C ALA A 124 -7.68 6.72 6.61
N ASN A 125 -8.78 6.89 5.88
CA ASN A 125 -9.07 6.17 4.63
C ASN A 125 -8.17 6.60 3.46
N GLN A 126 -7.48 7.74 3.57
CA GLN A 126 -6.56 8.29 2.59
C GLN A 126 -5.08 8.04 2.94
N SER A 127 -4.83 7.43 4.10
CA SER A 127 -3.49 7.15 4.61
C SER A 127 -3.18 5.65 4.71
N ALA A 128 -4.13 4.79 4.34
CA ALA A 128 -3.98 3.34 4.41
C ALA A 128 -4.73 2.64 3.29
N LEU A 129 -4.18 1.51 2.85
CA LEU A 129 -4.86 0.57 1.97
C LEU A 129 -5.98 -0.16 2.70
N THR A 130 -7.08 -0.42 1.99
CA THR A 130 -8.20 -1.21 2.51
C THR A 130 -8.11 -2.65 2.03
N LEU A 131 -8.57 -3.57 2.87
CA LEU A 131 -8.68 -4.99 2.52
C LEU A 131 -9.97 -5.23 1.73
N PRO A 132 -10.01 -6.20 0.80
CA PRO A 132 -11.24 -6.63 0.18
C PRO A 132 -12.22 -7.18 1.21
N ASP A 133 -13.51 -6.88 1.10
CA ASP A 133 -14.55 -7.37 2.02
C ASP A 133 -14.63 -8.92 2.07
N ASN A 134 -14.16 -9.59 1.03
CA ASN A 134 -14.14 -11.04 0.89
C ASN A 134 -12.80 -11.69 1.30
N TRP A 135 -11.86 -10.94 1.87
CA TRP A 135 -10.58 -11.48 2.30
C TRP A 135 -10.62 -11.95 3.76
N ASP A 136 -10.53 -13.27 3.94
CA ASP A 136 -10.63 -13.93 5.25
C ASP A 136 -9.24 -14.16 5.92
N GLY A 137 -8.24 -13.40 5.47
CA GLY A 137 -6.87 -13.45 5.96
C GLY A 137 -5.93 -14.42 5.20
N PRO A 138 -4.62 -14.39 5.49
CA PRO A 138 -3.63 -15.26 4.85
C PRO A 138 -3.71 -16.71 5.36
N PHE A 139 -4.37 -16.91 6.50
CA PHE A 139 -4.60 -18.20 7.10
C PHE A 139 -6.04 -18.25 7.57
N VAL A 140 -6.93 -18.72 6.69
CA VAL A 140 -8.26 -19.08 7.14
C VAL A 140 -8.12 -20.46 7.79
N ALA A 141 -8.09 -20.51 9.12
CA ALA A 141 -8.22 -21.75 9.86
C ALA A 141 -9.66 -22.27 9.75
N VAL A 142 -10.16 -22.47 8.52
CA VAL A 142 -11.41 -23.21 8.30
C VAL A 142 -11.06 -24.65 8.62
N LEU A 143 -11.36 -25.08 9.84
CA LEU A 143 -11.35 -26.49 10.18
C LEU A 143 -12.42 -27.13 9.27
N PRO A 144 -12.04 -27.93 8.25
CA PRO A 144 -13.05 -28.52 7.38
C PRO A 144 -13.99 -29.34 8.26
N ALA A 145 -15.30 -29.29 7.99
CA ALA A 145 -16.30 -29.95 8.86
C ALA A 145 -15.94 -31.43 9.15
N GLY A 146 -15.35 -32.12 8.16
CA GLY A 146 -14.81 -33.48 8.33
C GLY A 146 -13.62 -33.56 9.30
N GLY A 147 -12.66 -32.63 9.21
CA GLY A 147 -11.55 -32.54 10.15
C GLY A 147 -12.01 -32.23 11.57
N ALA A 148 -12.98 -31.33 11.72
CA ALA A 148 -13.61 -31.00 13.00
C ALA A 148 -14.32 -32.21 13.62
N ALA A 149 -15.06 -32.98 12.81
CA ALA A 149 -15.73 -34.19 13.27
C ALA A 149 -14.72 -35.22 13.80
N VAL A 150 -13.64 -35.46 13.06
CA VAL A 150 -12.60 -36.43 13.46
C VAL A 150 -11.91 -36.01 14.76
N THR A 151 -11.52 -34.73 14.89
CA THR A 151 -10.84 -34.26 16.12
C THR A 151 -11.75 -34.32 17.34
N VAL A 152 -13.04 -33.96 17.21
CA VAL A 152 -14.01 -34.05 18.30
C VAL A 152 -14.26 -35.49 18.71
N ILE A 153 -14.40 -36.41 17.74
CA ILE A 153 -14.60 -37.84 18.02
C ILE A 153 -13.40 -38.42 18.77
N ILE A 154 -12.19 -38.22 18.25
CA ILE A 154 -10.97 -38.74 18.90
C ILE A 154 -10.78 -38.12 20.29
N GLY A 155 -11.00 -36.81 20.42
CA GLY A 155 -10.95 -36.12 21.71
C GLY A 155 -11.96 -36.67 22.72
N ALA A 156 -13.19 -36.95 22.28
CA ALA A 156 -14.22 -37.55 23.13
C ALA A 156 -13.86 -38.97 23.55
N PHE A 157 -13.35 -39.81 22.64
CA PHE A 157 -12.90 -41.16 22.96
C PHE A 157 -11.75 -41.16 23.97
N LEU A 158 -10.73 -40.31 23.76
CA LEU A 158 -9.60 -40.20 24.69
C LEU A 158 -10.04 -39.66 26.05
N GLY A 159 -10.89 -38.63 26.08
CA GLY A 159 -11.44 -38.06 27.31
C GLY A 159 -12.29 -39.07 28.10
N PHE A 160 -13.17 -39.80 27.42
CA PHE A 160 -13.99 -40.83 28.05
C PHE A 160 -13.14 -41.99 28.58
N SER A 161 -12.10 -42.40 27.83
CA SER A 161 -11.16 -43.44 28.27
C SER A 161 -10.41 -43.01 29.53
N ALA A 162 -9.95 -41.76 29.60
CA ALA A 162 -9.28 -41.22 30.76
C ALA A 162 -10.22 -41.15 31.99
N LEU A 163 -11.48 -40.74 31.80
CA LEU A 163 -12.49 -40.73 32.86
C LEU A 163 -12.77 -42.12 33.41
N MET A 164 -12.87 -43.14 32.54
CA MET A 164 -13.06 -44.53 32.97
C MET A 164 -11.87 -45.06 33.77
N ILE A 165 -10.64 -44.73 33.38
CA ILE A 165 -9.45 -45.12 34.13
C ILE A 165 -9.42 -44.44 35.51
N LEU A 166 -9.67 -43.13 35.58
CA LEU A 166 -9.69 -42.38 36.84
C LEU A 166 -10.82 -42.82 37.78
N SER A 167 -11.96 -43.22 37.23
CA SER A 167 -13.12 -43.66 38.02
C SER A 167 -12.99 -45.09 38.58
N ASN A 168 -11.99 -45.85 38.13
CA ASN A 168 -11.69 -47.21 38.61
C ASN A 168 -10.31 -47.30 39.28
N LEU A 169 -9.70 -46.15 39.59
CA LEU A 169 -8.47 -46.08 40.38
C LEU A 169 -8.87 -46.03 41.87
N GLU A 170 -8.98 -47.21 42.48
CA GLU A 170 -9.06 -47.40 43.94
C GLU A 170 -7.66 -47.43 44.56
#